data_AF-A0A9P9HXE2-F1
#
_entry.id   AF-A0A9P9HXE2-F1
#
_cell.length_a   1.000
_cell.length_b   1.000
_cell.length_c   1.000
_cell.angle_alpha   90.00
_cell.angle_beta   90.00
_cell.angle_gamma   90.00
#
_symmetry.space_group_name_H-M   'P 1'
#
loop_
_entity.id
_entity.type
_entity.pdbx_description
1 polymer ?
#
loop_
_entity_poly.entity_id
_entity_poly.type
_entity_poly.pdbx_seq_one_letter_code
_entity_poly.pdbx_strand_id
1 'polypeptide(L)'
;MMLSTATIPFLIHALIETPAALTFILKPSSQLQPLPPSAALILQSFGGLLLTSNLIALIFIRRPFDDATRQAALAFSFWHIWPSYRALMRVNGYTEEGEASTTKTLGGPLVHLGVHIVLLTMFVCTWYFGNA
;
A
#
# COMPACT_ATOMS: atom_id res chain seq x y z
N MET A 1 10.19 -14.36 -20.44
CA MET A 1 9.93 -12.91 -20.43
C MET A 1 10.73 -12.31 -19.31
N MET A 2 11.74 -11.48 -19.62
CA MET A 2 12.51 -10.79 -18.58
C MET A 2 11.66 -9.68 -17.97
N LEU A 3 11.73 -9.49 -16.65
CA LEU A 3 11.01 -8.41 -15.99
C LEU A 3 11.58 -7.07 -16.50
N SER A 4 10.71 -6.20 -17.03
CA SER A 4 11.14 -4.85 -17.38
C SER A 4 11.49 -4.08 -16.11
N THR A 5 12.58 -3.31 -16.13
CA THR A 5 12.92 -2.42 -15.00
C THR A 5 11.80 -1.44 -14.70
N ALA A 6 11.04 -1.04 -15.72
CA ALA A 6 9.88 -0.16 -15.58
C ALA A 6 8.67 -0.82 -14.88
N THR A 7 8.63 -2.15 -14.74
CA THR A 7 7.56 -2.85 -14.01
C THR A 7 7.97 -3.31 -12.61
N ILE A 8 9.22 -3.07 -12.20
CA ILE A 8 9.71 -3.36 -10.84
C ILE A 8 8.84 -2.75 -9.73
N PRO A 9 8.35 -1.50 -9.83
CA PRO A 9 7.52 -0.92 -8.77
C PRO A 9 6.23 -1.71 -8.51
N PHE A 10 5.61 -2.26 -9.55
CA PHE A 10 4.44 -3.14 -9.41
C PHE A 10 4.77 -4.44 -8.65
N LEU A 11 5.96 -5.00 -8.88
CA LEU A 11 6.41 -6.18 -8.14
C LEU A 11 6.67 -5.87 -6.67
N ILE A 12 7.37 -4.76 -6.39
CA ILE A 12 7.66 -4.35 -5.02
C ILE A 12 6.37 -4.02 -4.27
N HIS A 13 5.42 -3.32 -4.91
CA HIS A 13 4.08 -3.11 -4.36
C HIS A 13 3.42 -4.43 -3.96
N ALA A 14 3.35 -5.40 -4.88
CA ALA A 14 2.71 -6.68 -4.61
C ALA A 14 3.37 -7.43 -3.44
N LEU A 15 4.70 -7.41 -3.35
CA LEU A 15 5.44 -8.05 -2.27
C LEU A 15 5.22 -7.39 -0.90
N ILE A 16 5.18 -6.06 -0.85
CA ILE A 16 5.01 -5.30 0.41
C ILE A 16 3.56 -5.31 0.87
N GLU A 17 2.62 -5.13 -0.06
CA GLU A 17 1.21 -5.00 0.29
C GLU A 17 0.55 -6.36 0.57
N THR A 18 1.12 -7.48 0.12
CA THR A 18 0.60 -8.82 0.46
C THR A 18 0.58 -9.07 1.97
N PRO A 19 1.70 -8.98 2.73
CA PRO A 19 1.67 -9.17 4.18
C PRO A 19 0.84 -8.10 4.90
N ALA A 20 0.78 -6.87 4.38
CA ALA A 20 -0.11 -5.83 4.91
C ALA A 20 -1.58 -6.25 4.76
N ALA A 21 -2.00 -6.63 3.56
CA ALA A 21 -3.35 -7.10 3.26
C ALA A 21 -3.76 -8.28 4.14
N LEU A 22 -2.87 -9.29 4.27
CA LEU A 22 -3.11 -10.44 5.13
C LEU A 22 -3.25 -10.03 6.60
N THR A 23 -2.53 -9.01 7.05
CA THR A 23 -2.69 -8.47 8.41
C THR A 23 -4.06 -7.81 8.60
N PHE A 24 -4.55 -7.04 7.62
CA PHE A 24 -5.90 -6.47 7.64
C PHE A 24 -7.00 -7.55 7.65
N ILE A 25 -6.80 -8.66 6.93
CA ILE A 25 -7.78 -9.74 6.82
C ILE A 25 -7.78 -10.66 8.04
N LEU A 26 -6.60 -11.16 8.42
CA LEU A 26 -6.43 -12.22 9.41
C LEU A 26 -6.21 -11.70 10.83
N LYS A 27 -5.74 -10.45 10.98
CA LYS A 27 -5.45 -9.82 12.28
C LYS A 27 -5.91 -8.36 12.34
N PRO A 28 -7.19 -8.05 12.08
CA PRO A 28 -7.70 -6.66 12.05
C PRO A 28 -7.52 -5.93 13.39
N SER A 29 -7.46 -6.65 14.52
CA SER A 29 -7.18 -6.07 15.84
C SER A 29 -5.80 -5.41 15.97
N SER A 30 -4.86 -5.75 15.09
CA SER A 30 -3.56 -5.05 15.01
C SER A 30 -3.66 -3.64 14.41
N GLN A 31 -4.75 -3.34 13.69
CA GLN A 31 -4.93 -2.07 12.97
C GLN A 31 -5.74 -1.06 13.77
N LEU A 32 -6.66 -1.53 14.61
CA LEU A 32 -7.57 -0.72 15.41
C LEU A 32 -7.89 -1.43 16.73
N GLN A 33 -7.83 -0.71 17.85
CA GLN A 33 -8.28 -1.15 19.17
C GLN A 33 -8.99 0.00 19.91
N PRO A 34 -10.06 -0.27 20.69
CA PRO A 34 -10.85 -1.51 20.66
C PRO A 34 -11.46 -1.75 19.27
N LEU A 35 -11.76 -3.01 18.94
CA LEU A 35 -12.26 -3.38 17.59
C LEU A 35 -13.71 -3.85 17.63
N PRO A 36 -14.70 -2.98 17.30
CA PRO A 36 -16.08 -3.40 17.07
C PRO A 36 -16.17 -4.40 15.89
N PRO A 37 -17.13 -5.35 15.89
CA PRO A 37 -17.30 -6.30 14.79
C PRO A 37 -17.50 -5.65 13.41
N SER A 38 -18.26 -4.55 13.33
CA SER A 38 -18.46 -3.82 12.07
C SER A 38 -17.16 -3.20 11.54
N ALA A 39 -16.32 -2.66 12.43
CA ALA A 39 -15.01 -2.14 12.06
C ALA A 39 -14.06 -3.26 11.61
N ALA A 40 -14.17 -4.47 12.17
CA ALA A 40 -13.41 -5.62 11.71
C ALA A 40 -13.73 -5.97 10.25
N LEU A 41 -15.02 -6.00 9.87
CA LEU A 41 -15.45 -6.26 8.49
C LEU A 41 -14.94 -5.19 7.51
N ILE A 42 -14.92 -3.92 7.95
CA ILE A 42 -14.35 -2.81 7.15
C ILE A 42 -12.86 -3.02 6.93
N LEU A 43 -12.10 -3.33 7.97
CA LEU A 43 -10.65 -3.60 7.86
C LEU A 43 -10.37 -4.81 6.96
N GLN A 44 -11.15 -5.88 7.07
CA GLN A 44 -11.02 -7.04 6.19
C GLN A 44 -11.30 -6.69 4.73
N SER A 45 -12.31 -5.84 4.47
CA SER A 45 -12.60 -5.32 3.14
C SER A 45 -11.46 -4.47 2.59
N PHE A 46 -10.81 -3.64 3.42
CA PHE A 46 -9.59 -2.93 3.05
C PHE A 46 -8.43 -3.87 2.69
N GLY A 47 -8.27 -4.97 3.42
CA GLY A 47 -7.29 -6.00 3.05
C GLY A 47 -7.62 -6.68 1.72
N GLY A 48 -8.90 -6.93 1.43
CA GLY A 48 -9.35 -7.42 0.11
C GLY A 48 -9.07 -6.43 -1.03
N LEU A 49 -9.22 -5.12 -0.76
CA LEU A 49 -8.89 -4.07 -1.71
C LEU A 49 -7.38 -4.02 -2.02
N LEU A 50 -6.53 -4.19 -1.01
CA LEU A 50 -5.07 -4.31 -1.18
C LEU A 50 -4.69 -5.55 -2.03
N LEU A 51 -5.33 -6.70 -1.82
CA LEU A 51 -5.08 -7.85 -2.69
C LEU A 51 -5.56 -7.60 -4.11
N THR A 52 -6.65 -6.86 -4.29
CA THR A 52 -7.11 -6.43 -5.63
C THR A 52 -6.07 -5.55 -6.33
N SER A 53 -5.45 -4.59 -5.63
CA SER A 53 -4.36 -3.79 -6.22
C SER A 53 -3.14 -4.65 -6.58
N ASN A 54 -2.82 -5.67 -5.77
CA ASN A 54 -1.77 -6.64 -6.12
C ASN A 54 -2.09 -7.42 -7.39
N LEU A 55 -3.34 -7.85 -7.59
CA LEU A 55 -3.75 -8.53 -8.82
C LEU A 55 -3.61 -7.61 -10.03
N ILE A 56 -4.00 -6.33 -9.91
CA ILE A 56 -3.80 -5.33 -10.96
C ILE A 56 -2.30 -5.16 -11.26
N ALA A 57 -1.46 -5.06 -10.23
CA ALA A 57 -0.01 -4.96 -10.39
C ALA A 57 0.57 -6.17 -11.16
N LEU A 58 0.14 -7.39 -10.83
CA LEU A 58 0.57 -8.61 -11.51
C LEU A 58 0.13 -8.67 -12.97
N ILE A 59 -1.02 -8.08 -13.32
CA ILE A 59 -1.45 -7.93 -14.72
C ILE A 59 -0.44 -7.06 -15.49
N PHE A 60 -0.05 -5.91 -14.92
CA PHE A 60 0.90 -4.99 -15.55
C PHE A 60 2.34 -5.53 -15.62
N ILE A 61 2.73 -6.43 -14.71
CA ILE A 61 4.00 -7.15 -14.81
C ILE A 61 4.01 -8.15 -15.98
N ARG A 62 2.86 -8.74 -16.31
CA ARG A 62 2.76 -9.83 -17.30
C ARG A 62 2.55 -9.39 -18.74
N ARG A 63 2.48 -8.09 -18.99
CA ARG A 63 2.23 -7.51 -20.31
C ARG A 63 3.37 -6.56 -20.72
N PRO A 64 3.49 -6.26 -22.02
CA PRO A 64 4.41 -5.22 -22.48
C PRO A 64 4.13 -3.89 -21.78
N PHE A 65 5.20 -3.13 -21.52
CA PHE A 65 5.07 -1.77 -21.03
C PHE A 65 4.51 -0.89 -22.15
N ASP A 66 3.51 -0.08 -21.82
CA ASP A 66 2.79 0.79 -22.75
C ASP A 66 2.14 1.95 -21.98
N ASP A 67 1.33 2.78 -22.67
CA ASP A 67 0.69 3.93 -22.01
C ASP A 67 -0.27 3.51 -20.90
N ALA A 68 -1.01 2.40 -21.04
CA ALA A 68 -1.87 1.89 -19.99
C ALA A 68 -1.08 1.55 -18.71
N THR A 69 0.15 1.03 -18.87
CA THR A 69 1.06 0.78 -17.75
C THR A 69 1.50 2.07 -17.06
N ARG A 70 1.75 3.14 -17.83
CA ARG A 70 2.07 4.48 -17.29
C ARG A 70 0.90 5.05 -16.50
N GLN A 71 -0.33 4.97 -17.03
CA GLN A 71 -1.51 5.46 -16.32
C GLN A 71 -1.81 4.64 -15.05
N ALA A 72 -1.59 3.33 -15.11
CA ALA A 72 -1.67 2.49 -13.92
C ALA A 72 -0.63 2.91 -12.87
N ALA A 73 0.61 3.21 -13.27
CA ALA A 73 1.62 3.71 -12.33
C ALA A 73 1.16 5.01 -11.64
N LEU A 74 0.54 5.95 -12.38
CA LEU A 74 -0.06 7.14 -11.77
C LEU A 74 -1.14 6.80 -10.73
N ALA A 75 -2.04 5.87 -11.05
CA ALA A 75 -3.08 5.43 -10.11
C ALA A 75 -2.48 4.79 -8.83
N PHE A 76 -1.41 4.00 -8.97
CA PHE A 76 -0.70 3.41 -7.82
C PHE A 76 0.05 4.48 -7.00
N SER A 77 0.59 5.52 -7.63
CA SER A 77 1.18 6.65 -6.90
C SER A 77 0.12 7.36 -6.03
N PHE A 78 -1.09 7.57 -6.58
CA PHE A 78 -2.20 8.15 -5.84
C PHE A 78 -2.63 7.25 -4.67
N TRP A 79 -2.68 5.93 -4.88
CA TRP A 79 -2.96 4.98 -3.81
C TRP A 79 -2.01 5.20 -2.61
N HIS A 80 -0.70 5.34 -2.86
CA HIS A 80 0.29 5.47 -1.80
C HIS A 80 0.27 6.81 -1.04
N ILE A 81 -0.50 7.81 -1.49
CA ILE A 81 -0.76 9.03 -0.71
C ILE A 81 -1.53 8.70 0.57
N TRP A 82 -2.53 7.82 0.52
CA TRP A 82 -3.42 7.53 1.64
C TRP A 82 -2.75 6.81 2.83
N PRO A 83 -1.99 5.71 2.64
CA PRO A 83 -1.28 5.10 3.76
C PRO A 83 -0.12 5.99 4.26
N SER A 84 0.46 6.86 3.41
CA SER A 84 1.41 7.89 3.83
C SER A 84 0.76 8.92 4.75
N TYR A 85 -0.40 9.45 4.36
CA TYR A 85 -1.19 10.36 5.19
C TYR A 85 -1.55 9.71 6.54
N ARG A 86 -2.04 8.47 6.51
CA ARG A 86 -2.36 7.71 7.73
C ARG A 86 -1.13 7.56 8.64
N ALA A 87 0.04 7.26 8.08
CA ALA A 87 1.28 7.15 8.85
C ALA A 87 1.72 8.50 9.42
N LEU A 88 1.61 9.58 8.64
CA LEU A 88 1.91 10.94 9.08
C LEU A 88 1.02 11.40 10.23
N MET A 89 -0.29 11.13 10.17
CA MET A 89 -1.22 11.45 11.26
C MET A 89 -0.84 10.74 12.58
N ARG A 90 -0.40 9.48 12.49
CA ARG A 90 0.10 8.73 13.67
C ARG A 90 1.41 9.29 14.20
N VAL A 91 2.33 9.72 13.33
CA VAL A 91 3.59 10.38 13.75
C VAL A 91 3.32 11.70 14.46
N ASN A 92 2.28 12.43 14.03
CA ASN A 92 1.92 13.73 14.58
C ASN A 92 1.02 13.65 15.84
N GLY A 93 0.84 12.47 16.42
CA GLY A 93 0.05 12.30 17.65
C GLY A 93 -1.46 12.47 17.48
N TYR A 94 -1.99 12.52 16.25
CA TYR A 94 -3.44 12.66 15.99
C TYR A 94 -4.26 11.51 16.61
N THR A 95 -3.62 10.38 16.91
CA THR A 95 -4.24 9.20 17.53
C THR A 95 -4.00 9.11 19.05
N GLU A 96 -3.25 10.03 19.66
CA GLU A 96 -2.84 9.95 21.08
C GLU A 96 -3.98 10.22 22.08
N GLU A 97 -5.04 10.95 21.69
CA GLU A 97 -6.16 11.25 22.60
C GLU A 97 -7.11 10.06 22.86
N GLY A 98 -6.81 8.85 22.37
CA GLY A 98 -7.66 7.67 22.61
C GLY A 98 -7.03 6.30 22.39
N GLU A 99 -5.70 6.18 22.25
CA GLU A 99 -5.09 4.91 21.86
C GLU A 99 -4.99 3.90 23.01
N ALA A 100 -5.93 2.95 22.99
CA ALA A 100 -5.62 1.57 23.29
C ALA A 100 -4.38 1.17 22.48
N SER A 101 -3.35 0.69 23.18
CA SER A 101 -2.04 0.31 22.63
C SER A 101 -2.17 -0.43 21.28
N THR A 102 -2.02 0.27 20.17
CA THR A 102 -1.93 -0.38 18.87
C THR A 102 -0.63 -1.17 18.90
N THR A 103 -0.75 -2.50 18.80
CA THR A 103 0.43 -3.37 18.78
C THR A 103 1.32 -2.91 17.63
N LYS A 104 2.61 -2.68 17.91
CA LYS A 104 3.59 -2.21 16.92
C LYS A 104 3.46 -3.06 15.65
N THR A 105 2.85 -2.51 14.60
CA THR A 105 2.92 -3.10 13.27
C THR A 105 4.39 -3.10 12.84
N LEU A 106 4.80 -4.02 11.94
CA LEU A 106 6.18 -4.15 11.49
C LEU A 106 6.78 -2.77 11.14
N GLY A 107 7.79 -2.33 11.91
CA GLY A 107 8.54 -1.09 11.69
C GLY A 107 7.96 0.20 12.30
N GLY A 108 6.72 0.22 12.79
CA GLY A 108 6.09 1.43 13.33
C GLY A 108 5.76 2.53 12.29
N PRO A 109 5.16 3.67 12.70
CA PRO A 109 4.63 4.67 11.78
C PRO A 109 5.67 5.30 10.84
N LEU A 110 6.88 5.58 11.31
CA LEU A 110 7.94 6.19 10.49
C LEU A 110 8.44 5.28 9.37
N VAL A 111 8.66 3.99 9.65
CA VAL A 111 9.06 3.02 8.62
C VAL A 111 7.95 2.84 7.59
N HIS A 112 6.70 2.76 8.04
CA HIS A 112 5.54 2.66 7.17
C HIS A 112 5.43 3.87 6.23
N LEU A 113 5.64 5.09 6.76
CA LEU A 113 5.71 6.31 5.95
C LEU A 113 6.84 6.21 4.92
N GLY A 114 8.05 5.86 5.35
CA GLY A 114 9.22 5.75 4.47
C GLY A 114 8.99 4.77 3.31
N VAL A 115 8.43 3.59 3.59
CA VAL A 115 8.11 2.58 2.57
C VAL A 115 7.11 3.13 1.53
N HIS A 116 6.05 3.79 1.97
CA HIS A 116 5.05 4.33 1.04
C HIS A 116 5.54 5.54 0.26
N ILE A 117 6.41 6.38 0.84
CA ILE A 117 7.07 7.47 0.10
C ILE A 117 7.98 6.90 -0.98
N VAL A 118 8.77 5.86 -0.70
CA VAL A 118 9.60 5.19 -1.71
C VAL A 118 8.73 4.63 -2.84
N LEU A 119 7.66 3.89 -2.51
CA LEU A 119 6.74 3.36 -3.53
C LEU A 119 6.08 4.48 -4.35
N LEU A 120 5.62 5.54 -3.69
CA LEU A 120 5.05 6.72 -4.36
C LEU A 120 6.05 7.30 -5.35
N THR A 121 7.30 7.55 -4.93
CA THR A 121 8.34 8.09 -5.82
C THR A 121 8.62 7.14 -6.99
N MET A 122 8.74 5.83 -6.74
CA MET A 122 8.96 4.84 -7.81
C MET A 122 7.85 4.86 -8.86
N PHE A 123 6.58 4.95 -8.43
CA PHE A 123 5.44 5.01 -9.33
C PHE A 123 5.33 6.35 -10.08
N VAL A 124 5.61 7.48 -9.42
CA VAL A 124 5.70 8.80 -10.08
C VAL A 124 6.80 8.79 -11.14
N CYS A 125 7.97 8.26 -10.83
CA CYS A 125 9.06 8.13 -11.80
C CYS A 125 8.68 7.23 -12.98
N THR A 126 7.97 6.12 -12.72
CA THR A 126 7.51 5.21 -13.78
C THR A 126 6.49 5.87 -14.71
N TRP A 127 5.56 6.63 -14.14
CA TRP A 127 4.58 7.39 -14.91
C TRP A 127 5.23 8.48 -15.76
N TYR A 128 6.16 9.25 -15.16
CA TYR A 128 6.72 10.44 -15.79
C TYR A 128 7.85 10.11 -16.79
N PHE A 129 8.77 9.20 -16.44
CA PHE A 129 9.94 8.86 -17.25
C PHE A 129 9.82 7.54 -18.02
N GLY A 130 8.77 6.76 -17.79
CA GLY A 130 8.55 5.50 -18.51
C GLY A 130 8.27 5.76 -19.99
N ASN A 131 9.09 5.18 -20.86
CA ASN A 131 8.87 5.22 -22.31
C ASN A 131 7.96 4.03 -22.69
N ALA A 132 6.80 4.35 -23.29
CA ALA A 132 5.85 3.40 -23.86
C ALA A 132 6.19 3.06 -25.31
#